data_AF-A0A536U3C7-F1
#
_entry.id   AF-A0A536U3C7-F1
#
_cell.length_a   1.000
_cell.length_b   1.000
_cell.length_c   1.000
_cell.angle_alpha   90.00
_cell.angle_beta   90.00
_cell.angle_gamma   90.00
#
_symmetry.space_group_name_H-M   'P 1'
#
loop_
_entity.id
_entity.type
_entity.pdbx_description
1 polymer ?
#
loop_
_entity_poly.entity_id
_entity_poly.type
_entity_poly.pdbx_seq_one_letter_code
_entity_poly.pdbx_strand_id
1 'polypeptide(L)'
;MLELGFGLNFHDLYSCAGLRRIDAAFGAWIEHADAALAARLAAARADPAALTRLQESELLIALAPHLEDWLALLFGIEREVAALQAAQQELAPLFACKRQVVQRKAMNKYKAVEAATFDGAALRAALEQKIGERLTTQGGELAFALKVGEWAAAGESEDAAHADDIDLALRYAAWAAHTPEGKALHKAGVLFKAPRKLDYMRLVPVERETRDGVDRLALSESHTRRREGFALTDAGTDLVGALDQAHYCIWC
;
A
#
# COMPACT_ATOMS: atom_id res chain seq x y z
N MET A 1 33.92 -9.86 9.47
CA MET A 1 32.93 -10.86 8.99
C MET A 1 31.62 -10.50 9.69
N LEU A 2 30.48 -10.52 9.00
CA LEU A 2 29.20 -10.22 9.65
C LEU A 2 28.94 -11.31 10.71
N GLU A 3 28.86 -10.91 11.97
CA GLU A 3 28.38 -11.77 13.06
C GLU A 3 26.86 -11.75 13.06
N LEU A 4 26.25 -12.92 13.15
CA LEU A 4 24.79 -13.06 13.21
C LEU A 4 24.38 -13.26 14.67
N GLY A 5 23.13 -12.94 14.99
CA GLY A 5 22.51 -13.28 16.26
C GLY A 5 22.58 -14.80 16.55
N PHE A 6 22.26 -15.18 17.79
CA PHE A 6 22.15 -16.58 18.21
C PHE A 6 23.46 -17.41 18.10
N GLY A 7 24.63 -16.76 18.14
CA GLY A 7 25.93 -17.44 18.04
C GLY A 7 26.20 -18.05 16.66
N LEU A 8 25.59 -17.49 15.62
CA LEU A 8 25.75 -17.88 14.23
C LEU A 8 26.75 -16.95 13.52
N ASN A 9 27.34 -17.41 12.42
CA ASN A 9 28.20 -16.58 11.57
C ASN A 9 27.74 -16.65 10.11
N PHE A 10 28.24 -15.72 9.30
CA PHE A 10 27.84 -15.62 7.89
C PHE A 10 28.03 -16.91 7.06
N HIS A 11 29.04 -17.74 7.37
CA HIS A 11 29.26 -19.00 6.66
C HIS A 11 28.18 -20.06 6.97
N ASP A 12 27.48 -19.95 8.10
CA ASP A 12 26.37 -20.84 8.43
C ASP A 12 25.23 -20.76 7.39
N LEU A 13 25.05 -19.62 6.72
CA LEU A 13 24.05 -19.43 5.66
C LEU A 13 24.32 -20.27 4.40
N TYR A 14 25.56 -20.73 4.20
CA TYR A 14 26.00 -21.41 2.98
C TYR A 14 26.32 -22.90 3.19
N SER A 15 25.93 -23.47 4.33
CA SER A 15 26.18 -24.89 4.62
C SER A 15 24.95 -25.58 5.19
N CYS A 16 24.74 -26.85 4.85
CA CYS A 16 23.63 -27.64 5.42
C CYS A 16 23.70 -27.72 6.96
N ALA A 17 24.91 -27.80 7.53
CA ALA A 17 25.09 -27.82 8.97
C ALA A 17 24.69 -26.49 9.62
N GLY A 18 25.06 -25.37 9.01
CA GLY A 18 24.67 -24.04 9.45
C GLY A 18 23.16 -23.78 9.32
N LEU A 19 22.55 -24.16 8.21
CA LEU A 19 21.10 -24.06 8.02
C LEU A 19 20.29 -24.85 9.06
N ARG A 20 20.78 -26.02 9.49
CA ARG A 20 20.16 -26.77 10.60
C ARG A 20 20.28 -26.04 11.94
N ARG A 21 21.39 -25.34 12.20
CA ARG A 21 21.57 -24.52 13.41
C ARG A 21 20.65 -23.30 13.40
N ILE A 22 20.52 -22.64 12.24
CA ILE A 22 19.59 -21.54 11.99
C ILE A 22 18.15 -21.99 12.25
N ASP A 23 17.75 -23.14 11.69
CA ASP A 23 16.42 -23.69 11.90
C ASP A 23 16.14 -24.04 13.37
N ALA A 24 17.11 -24.65 14.06
CA ALA A 24 16.98 -24.96 15.49
C ALA A 24 16.87 -23.68 16.34
N ALA A 25 17.63 -22.63 16.02
CA ALA A 25 17.55 -21.34 16.70
C ALA A 25 16.18 -20.67 16.50
N PHE A 26 15.63 -20.74 15.28
CA PHE A 26 14.28 -20.25 15.00
C PHE A 26 13.20 -21.09 15.72
N GLY A 27 13.34 -22.42 15.74
CA GLY A 27 12.43 -23.30 16.48
C GLY A 27 12.37 -22.96 17.97
N ALA A 28 13.52 -22.75 18.60
CA ALA A 28 13.60 -22.34 20.01
C ALA A 28 13.00 -20.93 20.26
N TRP A 29 13.16 -20.01 19.29
CA TRP A 29 12.52 -18.69 19.35
C TRP A 29 10.99 -18.80 19.34
N ILE A 30 10.41 -19.58 18.42
CA ILE A 30 8.96 -19.77 18.37
C ILE A 30 8.46 -20.50 19.61
N GLU A 31 9.18 -21.51 20.11
CA GLU A 31 8.80 -22.21 21.34
C GLU A 31 8.70 -21.27 22.55
N HIS A 32 9.61 -20.28 22.63
CA HIS A 32 9.56 -19.25 23.67
C HIS A 32 8.41 -18.25 23.47
N ALA A 33 8.16 -17.83 22.23
CA ALA A 33 7.15 -16.81 21.93
C ALA A 33 5.71 -17.36 21.91
N ASP A 34 5.51 -18.54 21.32
CA ASP A 34 4.23 -19.24 21.20
C ASP A 34 4.46 -20.77 21.06
N ALA A 35 4.40 -21.47 22.20
CA ALA A 35 4.58 -22.92 22.26
C ALA A 35 3.53 -23.71 21.44
N ALA A 36 2.30 -23.19 21.30
CA ALA A 36 1.27 -23.86 20.51
C ALA A 36 1.58 -23.75 19.01
N LEU A 37 2.08 -22.60 18.56
CA LEU A 37 2.54 -22.39 17.19
C LEU A 37 3.80 -23.23 16.89
N ALA A 38 4.73 -23.35 17.83
CA ALA A 38 5.90 -24.23 17.70
C ALA A 38 5.48 -25.69 17.50
N ALA A 39 4.54 -26.19 18.30
CA ALA A 39 4.00 -27.54 18.16
C ALA A 39 3.32 -27.76 16.80
N ARG A 40 2.56 -26.78 16.31
CA ARG A 40 1.94 -26.80 14.98
C ARG A 40 2.99 -26.86 13.87
N LEU A 41 4.05 -26.04 13.95
CA LEU A 41 5.17 -26.06 13.00
C LEU A 41 5.91 -27.40 13.01
N ALA A 42 6.16 -27.98 14.18
CA ALA A 42 6.81 -29.28 14.31
C ALA A 42 5.95 -30.41 13.68
N ALA A 43 4.65 -30.44 13.97
CA ALA A 43 3.72 -31.40 13.38
C ALA A 43 3.64 -31.26 11.84
N ALA A 44 3.55 -30.01 11.36
CA ALA A 44 3.55 -29.69 9.93
C ALA A 44 4.81 -30.17 9.21
N ARG A 45 5.98 -30.08 9.84
CA ARG A 45 7.24 -30.55 9.26
C ARG A 45 7.38 -32.07 9.29
N ALA A 46 6.81 -32.73 10.29
CA ALA A 46 6.85 -34.18 10.43
C ALA A 46 5.96 -34.89 9.39
N ASP A 47 4.79 -34.32 9.09
CA ASP A 47 3.88 -34.83 8.06
C ASP A 47 3.26 -33.69 7.22
N PRO A 48 4.00 -33.14 6.25
CA PRO A 48 3.51 -32.04 5.42
C PRO A 48 2.28 -32.42 4.58
N ALA A 49 2.13 -33.70 4.24
CA ALA A 49 1.03 -34.18 3.42
C ALA A 49 -0.31 -34.18 4.15
N ALA A 50 -0.30 -34.12 5.49
CA ALA A 50 -1.50 -34.02 6.30
C ALA A 50 -2.16 -32.63 6.27
N LEU A 51 -1.43 -31.59 5.84
CA LEU A 51 -1.95 -30.23 5.75
C LEU A 51 -2.78 -30.04 4.47
N THR A 52 -3.98 -29.52 4.64
CA THR A 52 -4.69 -28.88 3.52
C THR A 52 -3.98 -27.55 3.16
N ARG A 53 -4.19 -27.08 1.92
CA ARG A 53 -3.66 -25.76 1.49
C ARG A 53 -4.08 -24.61 2.39
N LEU A 54 -5.30 -24.66 2.95
CA LEU A 54 -5.78 -23.64 3.87
C LEU A 54 -4.98 -23.65 5.17
N GLN A 55 -4.79 -24.84 5.76
CA GLN A 55 -4.04 -24.98 7.02
C GLN A 55 -2.56 -24.60 6.86
N GLU A 56 -1.94 -24.92 5.72
CA GLU A 56 -0.59 -24.48 5.38
C GLU A 56 -0.53 -22.94 5.31
N SER A 57 -1.47 -22.31 4.59
CA SER A 57 -1.55 -20.86 4.48
C SER A 57 -1.74 -20.18 5.84
N GLU A 58 -2.67 -20.67 6.67
CA GLU A 58 -2.92 -20.17 8.03
C GLU A 58 -1.69 -20.31 8.94
N LEU A 59 -0.94 -21.41 8.80
CA LEU A 59 0.30 -21.61 9.54
C LEU A 59 1.38 -20.62 9.11
N LEU A 60 1.56 -20.39 7.81
CA LEU A 60 2.52 -19.42 7.29
C LEU A 60 2.17 -17.99 7.72
N ILE A 61 0.89 -17.61 7.67
CA ILE A 61 0.41 -16.30 8.14
C ILE A 61 0.71 -16.13 9.64
N ALA A 62 0.46 -17.16 10.45
CA ALA A 62 0.74 -17.12 11.89
C ALA A 62 2.24 -17.02 12.19
N LEU A 63 3.10 -17.66 11.39
CA LEU A 63 4.56 -17.63 11.57
C LEU A 63 5.21 -16.32 11.08
N ALA A 64 4.62 -15.65 10.10
CA ALA A 64 5.19 -14.48 9.45
C ALA A 64 5.67 -13.37 10.41
N PRO A 65 4.88 -12.88 11.39
CA PRO A 65 5.35 -11.83 12.30
C PRO A 65 6.56 -12.28 13.14
N HIS A 66 6.54 -13.53 13.63
CA HIS A 66 7.66 -14.05 14.40
C HIS A 66 8.93 -14.24 13.57
N LEU A 67 8.78 -14.62 12.30
CA LEU A 67 9.90 -14.75 11.37
C LEU A 67 10.51 -13.38 11.06
N GLU A 68 9.69 -12.34 10.86
CA GLU A 68 10.15 -10.97 10.63
C GLU A 68 11.01 -10.47 11.80
N ASP A 69 10.48 -10.55 13.02
CA ASP A 69 11.20 -10.13 14.23
C ASP A 69 12.49 -10.92 14.44
N TRP A 70 12.43 -12.24 14.21
CA TRP A 70 13.59 -13.11 14.36
C TRP A 70 14.68 -12.81 13.32
N LEU A 71 14.31 -12.53 12.06
CA LEU A 71 15.26 -12.13 11.03
C LEU A 71 15.91 -10.79 11.36
N ALA A 72 15.14 -9.84 11.91
CA ALA A 72 15.69 -8.56 12.36
C ALA A 72 16.78 -8.76 13.41
N LEU A 73 16.52 -9.61 14.42
CA LEU A 73 17.48 -10.01 15.45
C LEU A 73 18.68 -10.80 14.89
N LEU A 74 18.43 -11.71 13.95
CA LEU A 74 19.48 -12.54 13.33
C LEU A 74 20.53 -11.67 12.63
N PHE A 75 20.10 -10.61 11.94
CA PHE A 75 20.98 -9.72 11.19
C PHE A 75 21.40 -8.45 11.94
N GLY A 76 20.85 -8.20 13.13
CA GLY A 76 21.13 -7.00 13.93
C GLY A 76 20.63 -5.72 13.25
N ILE A 77 19.43 -5.78 12.65
CA ILE A 77 18.79 -4.70 11.89
C ILE A 77 17.44 -4.25 12.49
N GLU A 78 17.23 -4.49 13.78
CA GLU A 78 15.97 -4.22 14.48
C GLU A 78 15.61 -2.73 14.43
N ARG A 79 16.59 -1.85 14.52
CA ARG A 79 16.38 -0.40 14.45
C ARG A 79 15.91 0.02 13.06
N GLU A 80 16.52 -0.53 12.01
CA GLU A 80 16.19 -0.24 10.62
C GLU A 80 14.79 -0.78 10.27
N VAL A 81 14.45 -1.98 10.73
CA VAL A 81 13.10 -2.55 10.60
C VAL A 81 12.08 -1.71 11.35
N ALA A 82 12.34 -1.32 12.60
CA ALA A 82 11.44 -0.46 13.38
C ALA A 82 11.23 0.91 12.73
N ALA A 83 12.27 1.50 12.14
CA ALA A 83 12.17 2.75 11.41
C ALA A 83 11.28 2.62 10.14
N LEU A 84 11.41 1.51 9.41
CA LEU A 84 10.54 1.22 8.26
C LEU A 84 9.09 1.00 8.69
N GLN A 85 8.86 0.24 9.76
CA GLN A 85 7.52 0.02 10.32
C GLN A 85 6.88 1.35 10.76
N ALA A 86 7.62 2.21 11.45
CA ALA A 86 7.14 3.53 11.85
C ALA A 86 6.75 4.39 10.63
N ALA A 87 7.60 4.44 9.61
CA ALA A 87 7.32 5.18 8.38
C ALA A 87 6.06 4.66 7.64
N GLN A 88 5.81 3.35 7.68
CA GLN A 88 4.58 2.77 7.13
C GLN A 88 3.35 3.13 7.97
N GLN A 89 3.46 3.06 9.31
CA GLN A 89 2.37 3.39 10.23
C GLN A 89 1.94 4.86 10.12
N GLU A 90 2.90 5.78 9.94
CA GLU A 90 2.61 7.20 9.68
C GLU A 90 1.71 7.40 8.45
N LEU A 91 1.82 6.53 7.45
CA LEU A 91 1.04 6.58 6.21
C LEU A 91 -0.28 5.80 6.28
N ALA A 92 -0.51 4.99 7.32
CA ALA A 92 -1.73 4.17 7.43
C ALA A 92 -3.06 4.97 7.31
N PRO A 93 -3.19 6.19 7.89
CA PRO A 93 -4.39 7.01 7.72
C PRO A 93 -4.69 7.34 6.26
N LEU A 94 -3.66 7.54 5.43
CA LEU A 94 -3.78 7.86 4.01
C LEU A 94 -4.55 6.76 3.27
N PHE A 95 -4.15 5.51 3.44
CA PHE A 95 -4.75 4.36 2.75
C PHE A 95 -6.13 4.00 3.31
N ALA A 96 -6.32 4.13 4.63
CA ALA A 96 -7.63 3.99 5.26
C ALA A 96 -8.62 5.04 4.70
N CYS A 97 -8.21 6.30 4.60
CA CYS A 97 -9.00 7.38 4.03
C CYS A 97 -9.28 7.16 2.54
N LYS A 98 -8.28 6.78 1.73
CA LYS A 98 -8.46 6.44 0.31
C LYS A 98 -9.57 5.40 0.12
N ARG A 99 -9.53 4.30 0.88
CA ARG A 99 -10.50 3.22 0.75
C ARG A 99 -11.88 3.59 1.30
N GLN A 100 -11.95 4.05 2.56
CA GLN A 100 -13.23 4.24 3.25
C GLN A 100 -13.90 5.57 2.90
N VAL A 101 -13.14 6.65 2.73
CA VAL A 101 -13.67 7.98 2.47
C VAL A 101 -13.76 8.24 0.97
N VAL A 102 -12.65 8.18 0.24
CA VAL A 102 -12.64 8.58 -1.18
C VAL A 102 -13.42 7.57 -2.03
N GLN A 103 -13.00 6.31 -2.03
CA GLN A 103 -13.56 5.29 -2.92
C GLN A 103 -14.96 4.86 -2.50
N ARG A 104 -15.19 4.60 -1.20
CA ARG A 104 -16.46 4.04 -0.71
C ARG A 104 -17.52 5.09 -0.38
N LYS A 105 -17.16 6.26 0.15
CA LYS A 105 -18.15 7.29 0.52
C LYS A 105 -18.29 8.35 -0.58
N ALA A 106 -17.22 9.08 -0.90
CA ALA A 106 -17.27 10.25 -1.78
C ALA A 106 -17.71 9.89 -3.21
N MET A 107 -17.02 8.95 -3.86
CA MET A 107 -17.33 8.52 -5.23
C MET A 107 -18.70 7.80 -5.35
N ASN A 108 -19.22 7.27 -4.24
CA ASN A 108 -20.54 6.66 -4.23
C ASN A 108 -21.65 7.66 -4.00
N LYS A 109 -21.44 8.65 -3.13
CA LYS A 109 -22.39 9.73 -2.83
C LYS A 109 -22.52 10.70 -4.01
N TYR A 110 -21.40 11.15 -4.55
CA TYR A 110 -21.35 12.16 -5.62
C TYR A 110 -20.82 11.54 -6.91
N LYS A 111 -21.72 11.28 -7.86
CA LYS A 111 -21.35 10.67 -9.15
C LYS A 111 -20.64 11.70 -10.05
N ALA A 112 -19.96 11.21 -11.09
CA ALA A 112 -19.13 12.05 -11.97
C ALA A 112 -19.86 13.28 -12.54
N VAL A 113 -21.15 13.16 -12.90
CA VAL A 113 -21.94 14.28 -13.43
C VAL A 113 -22.15 15.37 -12.38
N GLU A 114 -22.49 14.98 -11.15
CA GLU A 114 -22.66 15.92 -10.03
C GLU A 114 -21.33 16.52 -9.59
N ALA A 115 -20.28 15.69 -9.47
CA ALA A 115 -18.94 16.13 -9.11
C ALA A 115 -18.37 17.16 -10.10
N ALA A 116 -18.75 17.09 -11.38
CA ALA A 116 -18.37 18.09 -12.39
C ALA A 116 -19.04 19.46 -12.19
N THR A 117 -20.10 19.56 -11.39
CA THR A 117 -20.76 20.83 -11.06
C THR A 117 -20.10 21.56 -9.89
N PHE A 118 -19.21 20.89 -9.16
CA PHE A 118 -18.56 21.47 -8.00
C PHE A 118 -17.44 22.43 -8.38
N ASP A 119 -17.36 23.55 -7.66
CA ASP A 119 -16.22 24.45 -7.72
C ASP A 119 -15.06 23.84 -6.92
N GLY A 120 -14.25 23.02 -7.58
CA GLY A 120 -13.10 22.37 -6.97
C GLY A 120 -12.06 23.34 -6.41
N ALA A 121 -11.94 24.55 -6.96
CA ALA A 121 -11.00 25.55 -6.46
C ALA A 121 -11.48 26.14 -5.13
N ALA A 122 -12.77 26.49 -5.02
CA ALA A 122 -13.36 26.98 -3.78
C ALA A 122 -13.36 25.90 -2.69
N LEU A 123 -13.74 24.65 -3.05
CA LEU A 123 -13.71 23.52 -2.12
C LEU A 123 -12.29 23.26 -1.58
N ARG A 124 -11.28 23.29 -2.47
CA ARG A 124 -9.87 23.15 -2.07
C ARG A 124 -9.46 24.24 -1.11
N ALA A 125 -9.73 25.51 -1.44
CA ALA A 125 -9.34 26.65 -0.60
C ALA A 125 -9.95 26.55 0.82
N ALA A 126 -11.23 26.18 0.91
CA ALA A 126 -11.92 25.98 2.18
C ALA A 126 -11.31 24.83 3.02
N LEU A 127 -10.94 23.73 2.36
CA LEU A 127 -10.29 22.60 3.03
C LEU A 127 -8.86 22.93 3.46
N GLU A 128 -8.06 23.54 2.59
CA GLU A 128 -6.68 23.95 2.92
C GLU A 128 -6.67 24.94 4.10
N GLN A 129 -7.66 25.83 4.21
CA GLN A 129 -7.80 26.72 5.37
C GLN A 129 -8.06 25.95 6.67
N LYS A 130 -8.88 24.89 6.63
CA LYS A 130 -9.22 24.08 7.82
C LYS A 130 -8.12 23.09 8.19
N ILE A 131 -7.39 22.57 7.21
CA ILE A 131 -6.33 21.57 7.38
C ILE A 131 -4.99 22.24 7.70
N GLY A 132 -4.75 23.44 7.16
CA GLY A 132 -3.49 24.16 7.31
C GLY A 132 -2.38 23.69 6.35
N GLU A 133 -2.71 22.85 5.36
CA GLU A 133 -1.75 22.28 4.42
C GLU A 133 -2.26 22.31 2.98
N ARG A 134 -1.33 22.35 2.02
CA ARG A 134 -1.66 22.29 0.58
C ARG A 134 -1.97 20.87 0.15
N LEU A 135 -3.20 20.63 -0.32
CA LEU A 135 -3.68 19.28 -0.68
C LEU A 135 -2.97 18.66 -1.87
N THR A 136 -2.23 19.43 -2.66
CA THR A 136 -1.48 18.95 -3.83
C THR A 136 -0.12 18.36 -3.50
N THR A 137 0.23 18.30 -2.21
CA THR A 137 1.48 17.70 -1.72
C THR A 137 1.18 16.37 -1.02
N GLN A 138 2.17 15.48 -0.95
CA GLN A 138 2.04 14.23 -0.19
C GLN A 138 1.68 14.49 1.28
N GLY A 139 2.33 15.48 1.92
CA GLY A 139 2.01 15.89 3.29
C GLY A 139 0.57 16.41 3.43
N GLY A 140 0.07 17.13 2.41
CA GLY A 140 -1.32 17.60 2.39
C GLY A 140 -2.35 16.48 2.22
N GLU A 141 -2.07 15.44 1.42
CA GLU A 141 -2.95 14.27 1.34
C GLU A 141 -3.02 13.53 2.70
N LEU A 142 -1.88 13.38 3.39
CA LEU A 142 -1.84 12.80 4.73
C LEU A 142 -2.60 13.67 5.75
N ALA A 143 -2.39 15.00 5.71
CA ALA A 143 -3.09 15.94 6.57
C ALA A 143 -4.61 15.92 6.34
N PHE A 144 -5.06 15.80 5.09
CA PHE A 144 -6.46 15.56 4.76
C PHE A 144 -6.99 14.27 5.40
N ALA A 145 -6.26 13.17 5.26
CA ALA A 145 -6.67 11.88 5.80
C ALA A 145 -6.80 11.90 7.33
N LEU A 146 -5.82 12.49 8.02
CA LEU A 146 -5.84 12.68 9.47
C LEU A 146 -7.02 13.55 9.90
N LYS A 147 -7.20 14.72 9.28
CA LYS A 147 -8.25 15.67 9.65
C LYS A 147 -9.66 15.11 9.43
N VAL A 148 -9.89 14.40 8.33
CA VAL A 148 -11.17 13.73 8.08
C VAL A 148 -11.41 12.59 9.08
N GLY A 149 -10.36 11.87 9.48
CA GLY A 149 -10.44 10.88 10.55
C GLY A 149 -10.83 11.50 11.90
N GLU A 150 -10.22 12.63 12.27
CA GLU A 150 -10.55 13.40 13.47
C GLU A 150 -12.02 13.85 13.46
N TRP A 151 -12.49 14.43 12.36
CA TRP A 151 -13.88 14.87 12.20
C TRP A 151 -14.87 13.70 12.31
N ALA A 152 -14.54 12.55 11.72
CA ALA A 152 -15.39 11.37 11.79
C ALA A 152 -15.48 10.81 13.21
N ALA A 153 -14.36 10.72 13.93
CA ALA A 153 -14.34 10.25 15.31
C ALA A 153 -15.09 11.19 16.27
N ALA A 154 -15.00 12.50 16.06
CA ALA A 154 -15.75 13.48 16.85
C ALA A 154 -17.27 13.42 16.59
N GLY A 155 -17.68 13.10 15.36
CA GLY A 155 -19.09 12.99 14.96
C GLY A 155 -19.82 11.72 15.43
N GLU A 156 -19.14 10.79 16.11
CA GLU A 156 -19.78 9.65 16.80
C GLU A 156 -20.36 10.06 18.17
N SER A 157 -20.18 11.32 18.58
CA SER A 157 -20.90 11.95 19.70
C SER A 157 -22.24 12.55 19.23
N GLU A 158 -23.19 12.75 20.15
CA GLU A 158 -24.57 13.20 19.82
C GLU A 158 -24.65 14.58 19.15
N ASP A 159 -23.56 15.36 19.18
CA ASP A 159 -23.44 16.62 18.47
C ASP A 159 -22.78 16.40 17.10
N ALA A 160 -23.54 16.61 16.02
CA ALA A 160 -23.09 16.52 14.63
C ALA A 160 -22.09 17.64 14.23
N ALA A 161 -21.12 17.93 15.10
CA ALA A 161 -20.25 19.12 15.08
C ALA A 161 -19.38 19.26 13.84
N HIS A 162 -19.25 18.22 13.01
CA HIS A 162 -18.43 18.21 11.79
C HIS A 162 -19.15 17.69 10.54
N ALA A 163 -20.49 17.61 10.53
CA ALA A 163 -21.23 17.12 9.38
C ALA A 163 -20.90 17.91 8.10
N ASP A 164 -20.84 19.25 8.19
CA ASP A 164 -20.52 20.13 7.06
C ASP A 164 -19.06 20.00 6.61
N ASP A 165 -18.12 19.80 7.53
CA ASP A 165 -16.70 19.60 7.23
C ASP A 165 -16.46 18.27 6.50
N ILE A 166 -17.13 17.20 6.95
CA ILE A 166 -17.10 15.90 6.30
C ILE A 166 -17.73 16.01 4.91
N ASP A 167 -18.87 16.69 4.78
CA ASP A 167 -19.53 16.86 3.48
C ASP A 167 -18.67 17.64 2.49
N LEU A 168 -18.03 18.72 2.96
CA LEU A 168 -17.04 19.50 2.20
C LEU A 168 -15.90 18.60 1.70
N ALA A 169 -15.33 17.76 2.57
CA ALA A 169 -14.28 16.81 2.21
C ALA A 169 -14.75 15.78 1.17
N LEU A 170 -15.97 15.27 1.31
CA LEU A 170 -16.55 14.30 0.36
C LEU A 170 -16.79 14.92 -1.02
N ARG A 171 -17.31 16.15 -1.10
CA ARG A 171 -17.51 16.86 -2.38
C ARG A 171 -16.16 17.09 -3.07
N TYR A 172 -15.16 17.56 -2.33
CA TYR A 172 -13.82 17.75 -2.88
C TYR A 172 -13.19 16.45 -3.36
N ALA A 173 -13.25 15.38 -2.55
CA ALA A 173 -12.70 14.08 -2.90
C ALA A 173 -13.37 13.49 -4.16
N ALA A 174 -14.69 13.66 -4.30
CA ALA A 174 -15.42 13.24 -5.49
C ALA A 174 -15.03 14.06 -6.72
N TRP A 175 -14.94 15.38 -6.60
CA TRP A 175 -14.44 16.25 -7.67
C TRP A 175 -13.03 15.84 -8.10
N ALA A 176 -12.12 15.66 -7.14
CA ALA A 176 -10.72 15.27 -7.38
C ALA A 176 -10.60 13.91 -8.09
N ALA A 177 -11.41 12.92 -7.68
CA ALA A 177 -11.35 11.56 -8.20
C ALA A 177 -12.10 11.36 -9.53
N HIS A 178 -13.13 12.17 -9.84
CA HIS A 178 -13.95 12.00 -11.04
C HIS A 178 -13.56 12.93 -12.20
N THR A 179 -13.27 14.20 -11.93
CA THR A 179 -13.10 15.23 -12.98
C THR A 179 -11.73 15.18 -13.65
N PRO A 180 -11.60 15.57 -14.94
CA PRO A 180 -10.30 15.73 -15.59
C PRO A 180 -9.37 16.69 -14.86
N GLU A 181 -9.90 17.83 -14.39
CA GLU A 181 -9.16 18.88 -13.70
C GLU A 181 -8.64 18.39 -12.35
N GLY A 182 -9.49 17.72 -11.57
CA GLY A 182 -9.12 17.09 -10.31
C GLY A 182 -8.06 16.02 -10.46
N LYS A 183 -8.21 15.13 -11.46
CA LYS A 183 -7.23 14.08 -11.77
C LYS A 183 -5.89 14.65 -12.24
N ALA A 184 -5.91 15.74 -13.00
CA ALA A 184 -4.70 16.43 -13.44
C ALA A 184 -3.98 17.06 -12.23
N LEU A 185 -4.73 17.70 -11.34
CA LEU A 185 -4.20 18.34 -10.13
C LEU A 185 -3.55 17.32 -9.19
N HIS A 186 -4.20 16.17 -8.99
CA HIS A 186 -3.75 15.10 -8.08
C HIS A 186 -3.02 13.96 -8.80
N LYS A 187 -2.46 14.23 -9.99
CA LYS A 187 -1.78 13.21 -10.79
C LYS A 187 -0.61 12.56 -10.03
N ALA A 188 0.11 13.34 -9.24
CA ALA A 188 1.28 12.88 -8.47
C ALA A 188 0.93 12.13 -7.18
N GLY A 189 -0.19 12.48 -6.51
CA GLY A 189 -0.60 11.87 -5.25
C GLY A 189 -1.24 10.50 -5.39
N VAL A 190 -1.67 9.90 -4.28
CA VAL A 190 -2.32 8.57 -4.28
C VAL A 190 -3.74 8.61 -3.76
N LEU A 191 -4.08 9.58 -2.92
CA LEU A 191 -5.33 9.60 -2.17
C LEU A 191 -6.57 9.68 -3.06
N PHE A 192 -6.58 10.62 -4.01
CA PHE A 192 -7.75 10.89 -4.87
C PHE A 192 -7.78 10.03 -6.14
N LYS A 193 -7.43 8.74 -6.01
CA LYS A 193 -7.37 7.80 -7.12
C LYS A 193 -8.23 6.57 -6.86
N ALA A 194 -8.85 6.07 -7.94
CA ALA A 194 -9.54 4.80 -7.95
C ALA A 194 -8.88 3.84 -8.96
N PRO A 195 -8.80 2.54 -8.65
CA PRO A 195 -8.42 1.52 -9.61
C PRO A 195 -9.33 1.59 -10.84
N ARG A 196 -8.73 1.47 -12.03
CA ARG A 196 -9.52 1.37 -13.27
C ARG A 196 -10.13 -0.02 -13.37
N LYS A 197 -11.30 -0.10 -14.00
CA LYS A 197 -11.84 -1.40 -14.42
C LYS A 197 -10.87 -2.01 -15.43
N LEU A 198 -10.55 -3.29 -15.26
CA LEU A 198 -9.73 -4.03 -16.22
C LEU A 198 -10.56 -4.37 -17.45
N ASP A 199 -10.02 -4.05 -18.61
CA ASP A 199 -10.43 -4.63 -19.89
C ASP A 199 -9.41 -5.73 -20.23
N TYR A 200 -9.79 -6.99 -20.01
CA TYR A 200 -8.90 -8.13 -20.23
C TYR A 200 -8.49 -8.29 -21.71
N MET A 201 -9.26 -7.71 -22.64
CA MET A 201 -8.92 -7.69 -24.06
C MET A 201 -8.02 -6.50 -24.42
N ARG A 202 -7.81 -5.56 -23.49
CA ARG A 202 -7.03 -4.33 -23.68
C ARG A 202 -6.22 -3.93 -22.43
N LEU A 203 -5.47 -4.89 -21.88
CA LEU A 203 -4.61 -4.66 -20.71
C LEU A 203 -3.48 -3.65 -20.98
N VAL A 204 -3.01 -3.59 -22.23
CA VAL A 204 -2.02 -2.61 -22.68
C VAL A 204 -2.74 -1.61 -23.60
N PRO A 205 -2.73 -0.29 -23.29
CA PRO A 205 -3.45 0.72 -24.06
C PRO A 205 -2.65 1.10 -25.32
N VAL A 206 -2.48 0.14 -26.23
CA VAL A 206 -1.87 0.39 -27.54
C VAL A 206 -2.87 1.08 -28.48
N GLU A 207 -2.31 1.87 -29.38
CA GLU A 207 -2.95 2.53 -30.51
C GLU A 207 -2.42 1.91 -31.81
N ARG A 208 -3.26 1.88 -32.85
CA ARG A 208 -2.86 1.42 -34.18
C ARG A 208 -2.27 2.60 -34.94
N GLU A 209 -1.09 2.40 -35.50
CA GLU A 209 -0.39 3.38 -36.32
C GLU A 209 0.05 2.70 -37.62
N THR A 210 -0.12 3.36 -38.76
CA THR A 210 0.42 2.87 -40.04
C THR A 210 1.75 3.54 -40.30
N ARG A 211 2.82 2.75 -40.43
CA ARG A 211 4.15 3.24 -40.78
C ARG A 211 4.70 2.42 -41.94
N ASP A 212 5.18 3.11 -42.97
CA ASP A 212 5.72 2.48 -44.18
C ASP A 212 4.73 1.48 -44.83
N GLY A 213 3.43 1.79 -44.77
CA GLY A 213 2.36 0.95 -45.31
C GLY A 213 2.00 -0.28 -44.46
N VAL A 214 2.61 -0.44 -43.29
CA VAL A 214 2.36 -1.55 -42.36
C VAL A 214 1.71 -1.03 -41.08
N ASP A 215 0.65 -1.71 -40.65
CA ASP A 215 0.01 -1.40 -39.38
C ASP A 215 0.79 -1.99 -38.21
N ARG A 216 1.10 -1.13 -37.24
CA ARG A 216 1.75 -1.48 -35.98
C ARG A 216 0.88 -1.08 -34.80
N LEU A 217 1.04 -1.79 -33.69
CA LEU A 217 0.52 -1.40 -32.40
C LEU A 217 1.64 -0.68 -31.64
N ALA A 218 1.37 0.55 -31.22
CA ALA A 218 2.31 1.38 -30.48
C ALA A 218 1.65 1.94 -29.22
N LEU A 219 2.43 2.27 -28.20
CA LEU A 219 1.93 3.12 -27.12
C LEU A 219 1.75 4.54 -27.67
N SER A 220 0.88 5.34 -27.03
CA SER A 220 0.77 6.76 -27.35
C SER A 220 2.14 7.44 -27.22
N GLU A 221 2.35 8.55 -27.93
CA GLU A 221 3.63 9.28 -27.91
C GLU A 221 4.05 9.66 -26.46
N SER A 222 3.08 10.06 -25.64
CA SER A 222 3.26 10.39 -24.21
C SER A 222 3.69 9.21 -23.32
N HIS A 223 3.53 7.97 -23.77
CA HIS A 223 3.95 6.75 -23.07
C HIS A 223 5.11 6.04 -23.77
N THR A 224 5.55 6.53 -24.93
CA THR A 224 6.66 5.95 -25.67
C THR A 224 7.97 6.31 -24.98
N ARG A 225 8.64 5.31 -24.40
CA ARG A 225 9.98 5.46 -23.82
C ARG A 225 11.02 4.93 -24.80
N ARG A 226 12.01 5.75 -25.14
CA ARG A 226 13.16 5.27 -25.89
C ARG A 226 14.10 4.54 -24.93
N ARG A 227 14.57 3.37 -25.35
CA ARG A 227 15.58 2.64 -24.58
C ARG A 227 16.91 3.39 -24.71
N GLU A 228 17.39 3.92 -23.60
CA GLU A 228 18.73 4.49 -23.49
C GLU A 228 19.62 3.53 -22.68
N GLY A 229 20.45 2.76 -23.39
CA GLY A 229 21.34 1.78 -22.78
C GLY A 229 20.63 0.53 -22.23
N PHE A 230 21.22 -0.06 -21.19
CA PHE A 230 20.77 -1.32 -20.58
C PHE A 230 20.19 -1.16 -19.17
N ALA A 231 20.16 0.06 -18.63
CA ALA A 231 19.54 0.35 -17.34
C ALA A 231 18.01 0.29 -17.43
N LEU A 232 17.36 0.12 -16.28
CA LEU A 232 15.91 0.30 -16.17
C LEU A 232 15.56 1.75 -16.51
N THR A 233 14.61 1.93 -17.42
CA THR A 233 14.11 3.26 -17.84
C THR A 233 12.92 3.71 -16.99
N ASP A 234 12.60 2.96 -15.94
CA ASP A 234 11.57 3.30 -14.96
C ASP A 234 12.20 3.47 -13.59
N ALA A 235 11.91 4.60 -12.94
CA ALA A 235 12.43 4.92 -11.61
C ALA A 235 11.67 4.17 -10.50
N GLY A 236 10.61 3.43 -10.85
CA GLY A 236 9.72 2.80 -9.90
C GLY A 236 8.86 3.83 -9.16
N THR A 237 8.48 3.50 -7.93
CA THR A 237 7.66 4.35 -7.08
C THR A 237 8.29 4.47 -5.69
N ASP A 238 7.91 5.51 -4.96
CA ASP A 238 8.36 5.74 -3.59
C ASP A 238 7.59 4.85 -2.58
N LEU A 239 7.90 5.02 -1.29
CA LEU A 239 7.22 4.27 -0.22
C LEU A 239 5.69 4.43 -0.28
N VAL A 240 5.19 5.65 -0.53
CA VAL A 240 3.75 5.92 -0.58
C VAL A 240 3.10 5.19 -1.73
N GLY A 241 3.68 5.25 -2.92
CA GLY A 241 3.15 4.56 -4.08
C GLY A 241 3.28 3.03 -3.98
N ALA A 242 4.34 2.52 -3.35
CA ALA A 242 4.49 1.09 -3.10
C ALA A 242 3.41 0.57 -2.14
N LEU A 243 3.20 1.28 -1.02
CA LEU A 243 2.13 0.97 -0.07
C LEU A 243 0.75 1.13 -0.69
N ASP A 244 0.56 2.08 -1.60
CA ASP A 244 -0.71 2.22 -2.33
C ASP A 244 -1.08 0.96 -3.11
N GLN A 245 -0.10 0.34 -3.77
CA GLN A 245 -0.30 -0.92 -4.49
C GLN A 245 -0.50 -2.09 -3.52
N ALA A 246 0.18 -2.10 -2.37
CA ALA A 246 -0.03 -3.12 -1.35
C ALA A 246 -1.44 -3.06 -0.74
N HIS A 247 -1.92 -1.84 -0.42
CA HIS A 247 -3.27 -1.60 0.12
C HIS A 247 -4.40 -1.74 -0.90
N TYR A 248 -4.09 -1.79 -2.20
CA TYR A 248 -5.07 -2.12 -3.24
C TYR A 248 -5.51 -3.60 -3.18
N CYS A 249 -4.60 -4.50 -2.79
CA CYS A 249 -4.92 -5.92 -2.68
C CYS A 249 -5.99 -6.16 -1.59
N ILE A 250 -7.09 -6.81 -1.97
CA ILE A 250 -8.22 -7.07 -1.06
C ILE A 250 -8.19 -8.49 -0.44
N TRP A 251 -7.07 -9.21 -0.57
CA TRP A 251 -6.87 -10.58 -0.07
C TRP A 251 -8.07 -11.50 -0.38
N CYS A 252 -8.53 -11.44 -1.64
CA CYS A 252 -9.67 -12.20 -2.16
C CYS A 252 -9.33 -13.65 -2.46
#